data_AF-A0A151MS70-F1
#
_entry.id   AF-A0A151MS70-F1
#
_cell.length_a   1.000
_cell.length_b   1.000
_cell.length_c   1.000
_cell.angle_alpha   90.00
_cell.angle_beta   90.00
_cell.angle_gamma   90.00
#
_symmetry.space_group_name_H-M   'P 1'
#
loop_
_entity.id
_entity.type
_entity.pdbx_description
1 polymer ?
#
loop_
_entity_poly.entity_id
_entity_poly.type
_entity_poly.pdbx_seq_one_letter_code
_entity_poly.pdbx_strand_id
1 'polypeptide(L)'
;MKTRSSSGLVLYFDDEGFCDFLELILTQGGRLQLSFSIFCAEPATLLSDTPVNDNLWHTVVIRRHFKNTTLIIDQTEAKWVEVKSKRRDMTVFSGLFLGGLPPELRSATLKLTLSSVKDREPFKGWITDVRVNYTQTSPVESQEVRLDDEQSRLCARDDVCLNGGVCSVLNDQAVCDCSQTGFRGKDCSEGLAHLMMGDQGMGSVPFPLCFHCFFLFCSCFESITANDGQVLESCLGCK
;
A
#
# COMPACT_ATOMS: atom_id res chain seq x y z
N MET A 1 -1.37 2.01 -10.22
CA MET A 1 -0.73 1.13 -9.21
C MET A 1 -1.57 1.14 -7.94
N LYS A 2 -1.56 0.05 -7.17
CA LYS A 2 -2.28 -0.12 -5.89
C LYS A 2 -1.37 -0.84 -4.89
N THR A 3 -1.26 -0.34 -3.66
CA THR A 3 -0.36 -0.92 -2.64
C THR A 3 -0.78 -0.54 -1.22
N ARG A 4 -0.32 -1.32 -0.24
CA ARG A 4 -0.28 -0.97 1.20
C ARG A 4 1.15 -0.80 1.73
N SER A 5 2.15 -1.07 0.90
CA SER A 5 3.54 -1.01 1.30
C SER A 5 3.89 0.42 1.68
N SER A 6 4.72 0.59 2.71
CA SER A 6 5.31 1.88 3.05
C SER A 6 6.61 2.13 2.30
N SER A 7 7.17 1.14 1.59
CA SER A 7 8.44 1.27 0.87
C SER A 7 8.47 0.38 -0.37
N GLY A 8 9.28 0.75 -1.35
CA GLY A 8 9.59 -0.13 -2.48
C GLY A 8 10.10 0.60 -3.72
N LEU A 9 10.84 -0.12 -4.56
CA LEU A 9 11.28 0.34 -5.87
C LEU A 9 10.16 0.11 -6.90
N VAL A 10 9.61 1.20 -7.43
CA VAL A 10 8.50 1.15 -8.39
C VAL A 10 9.01 1.06 -9.82
N LEU A 11 9.99 1.89 -10.18
CA LEU A 11 10.53 1.99 -11.53
C LEU A 11 12.01 2.36 -11.51
N TYR A 12 12.81 1.75 -12.38
CA TYR A 12 14.22 2.08 -12.57
C TYR A 12 14.68 1.86 -14.02
N PHE A 13 15.53 2.73 -14.52
CA PHE A 13 16.36 2.50 -15.71
C PHE A 13 17.59 3.41 -15.69
N ASP A 14 18.65 3.00 -16.39
CA ASP A 14 19.91 3.72 -16.41
C ASP A 14 20.74 3.51 -17.69
N ASP A 15 21.95 4.07 -17.68
CA ASP A 15 22.98 3.88 -18.69
C ASP A 15 24.02 2.82 -18.31
N GLU A 16 23.69 1.82 -17.49
CA GLU A 16 24.59 0.71 -17.15
C GLU A 16 25.93 1.14 -16.51
N GLY A 17 25.86 2.11 -15.60
CA GLY A 17 26.98 2.50 -14.74
C GLY A 17 27.82 3.66 -15.21
N PHE A 18 27.31 4.52 -16.11
CA PHE A 18 27.95 5.81 -16.35
C PHE A 18 27.36 6.85 -15.39
N CYS A 19 26.31 7.57 -15.77
CA CYS A 19 25.81 8.71 -14.99
C CYS A 19 24.31 8.99 -15.10
N ASP A 20 23.66 8.53 -16.16
CA ASP A 20 22.27 8.81 -16.47
C ASP A 20 21.38 7.73 -15.84
N PHE A 21 20.43 8.14 -15.00
CA PHE A 21 19.45 7.23 -14.40
C PHE A 21 18.13 7.95 -14.12
N LEU A 22 17.06 7.17 -13.98
CA LEU A 22 15.80 7.59 -13.41
C LEU A 22 15.27 6.51 -12.47
N GLU A 23 14.93 6.90 -11.24
CA GLU A 23 14.36 6.05 -10.19
C GLU A 23 13.03 6.65 -9.73
N LEU A 24 12.01 5.80 -9.56
CA LEU A 24 10.80 6.11 -8.80
C LEU A 24 10.68 5.12 -7.64
N ILE A 25 10.62 5.65 -6.42
CA ILE A 25 10.45 4.85 -5.20
C ILE A 25 9.20 5.27 -4.43
N LEU A 26 8.65 4.32 -3.69
CA LEU A 26 7.73 4.55 -2.60
C LEU A 26 8.56 4.77 -1.31
N THR A 27 8.38 5.93 -0.69
CA THR A 27 9.05 6.32 0.56
C THR A 27 8.24 5.93 1.77
N GLN A 28 8.88 5.81 2.95
CA GLN A 28 8.28 5.34 4.22
C GLN A 28 6.92 5.97 4.60
N GLY A 29 6.62 7.18 4.12
CA GLY A 29 5.33 7.85 4.31
C GLY A 29 4.26 7.50 3.27
N GLY A 30 4.46 6.47 2.45
CA GLY A 30 3.55 6.10 1.37
C GLY A 30 3.56 7.04 0.17
N ARG A 31 4.50 7.98 0.10
CA ARG A 31 4.59 8.97 -0.98
C ARG A 31 5.63 8.57 -2.01
N LEU A 32 5.38 8.92 -3.27
CA LEU A 32 6.29 8.68 -4.37
C LEU A 32 7.40 9.73 -4.41
N GLN A 33 8.64 9.27 -4.56
CA GLN A 33 9.81 10.10 -4.81
C GLN A 33 10.43 9.72 -6.15
N LEU A 34 10.56 10.70 -7.03
CA LEU A 34 11.26 10.62 -8.31
C LEU A 34 12.68 11.19 -8.13
N SER A 35 13.69 10.48 -8.63
CA SER A 35 15.07 10.97 -8.69
C SER A 35 15.67 10.68 -10.05
N PHE A 36 16.41 11.62 -10.63
CA PHE A 36 17.12 11.39 -11.89
C PHE A 36 18.36 12.27 -12.01
N SER A 37 19.36 11.76 -12.73
CA SER A 37 20.54 12.53 -13.15
C SER A 37 20.71 12.47 -14.66
N ILE A 38 21.29 13.54 -15.21
CA ILE A 38 21.69 13.62 -16.61
C ILE A 38 23.12 14.13 -16.65
N PHE A 39 23.98 13.41 -17.34
CA PHE A 39 25.37 13.74 -17.61
C PHE A 39 26.16 14.07 -16.34
N CYS A 40 26.05 13.16 -15.37
CA CYS A 40 26.76 13.19 -14.07
C CYS A 40 26.43 14.43 -13.23
N ALA A 41 25.28 15.07 -13.48
CA ALA A 41 24.81 16.18 -12.66
C ALA A 41 24.41 15.70 -11.27
N GLU A 42 24.35 16.63 -10.32
CA GLU A 42 23.70 16.36 -9.04
C GLU A 42 22.23 15.92 -9.30
N PRO A 43 21.79 14.78 -8.75
CA PRO A 43 20.46 14.24 -9.04
C PRO A 43 19.35 15.22 -8.63
N ALA A 44 18.43 15.46 -9.55
CA ALA A 44 17.19 16.16 -9.24
C ALA A 44 16.24 15.20 -8.52
N THR A 45 15.71 15.63 -7.37
CA THR A 45 14.76 14.85 -6.57
C THR A 45 13.44 15.58 -6.44
N LEU A 46 12.33 14.85 -6.56
CA LEU A 46 10.97 15.36 -6.41
C LEU A 46 10.16 14.40 -5.53
N LEU A 47 9.55 14.93 -4.47
CA LEU A 47 8.65 14.18 -3.59
C LEU A 47 7.21 14.64 -3.83
N SER A 48 6.32 13.68 -4.05
CA SER A 48 4.87 13.92 -4.11
C SER A 48 4.29 14.30 -2.74
N ASP A 49 3.12 14.92 -2.72
CA ASP A 49 2.37 15.23 -1.51
C ASP A 49 1.36 14.13 -1.17
N THR A 50 0.76 13.52 -2.19
CA THR A 50 -0.27 12.50 -2.06
C THR A 50 0.33 11.15 -1.64
N PRO A 51 -0.08 10.59 -0.49
CA PRO A 51 0.22 9.19 -0.17
C PRO A 51 -0.59 8.26 -1.08
N VAL A 52 0.05 7.19 -1.58
CA VAL A 52 -0.52 6.24 -2.54
C VAL A 52 -0.61 4.81 -2.00
N ASN A 53 -0.43 4.65 -0.68
CA ASN A 53 -0.43 3.35 0.02
C ASN A 53 -1.73 3.07 0.78
N ASP A 54 -2.84 3.66 0.33
CA ASP A 54 -4.18 3.53 0.90
C ASP A 54 -4.95 2.30 0.38
N ASN A 55 -4.28 1.44 -0.41
CA ASN A 55 -4.87 0.30 -1.09
C ASN A 55 -5.94 0.66 -2.14
N LEU A 56 -5.92 1.87 -2.68
CA LEU A 56 -6.73 2.27 -3.83
C LEU A 56 -5.89 2.29 -5.11
N TRP A 57 -6.57 2.35 -6.26
CA TRP A 57 -5.92 2.49 -7.55
C TRP A 57 -5.51 3.94 -7.80
N HIS A 58 -4.20 4.16 -7.90
CA HIS A 58 -3.63 5.45 -8.29
C HIS A 58 -3.06 5.42 -9.71
N THR A 59 -3.33 6.46 -10.50
CA THR A 59 -2.70 6.69 -11.80
C THR A 59 -1.41 7.47 -11.59
N VAL A 60 -0.29 6.94 -12.07
CA VAL A 60 1.03 7.59 -11.96
C VAL A 60 1.58 7.81 -13.36
N VAL A 61 1.87 9.07 -13.70
CA VAL A 61 2.43 9.44 -15.01
C VAL A 61 3.73 10.20 -14.80
N ILE A 62 4.81 9.69 -15.40
CA ILE A 62 6.08 10.41 -15.51
C ILE A 62 6.17 11.00 -16.90
N ARG A 63 6.18 12.33 -17.00
CA ARG A 63 6.36 13.05 -18.26
C ARG A 63 7.70 13.76 -18.24
N ARG A 64 8.56 13.41 -19.19
CA ARG A 64 9.88 14.03 -19.32
C ARG A 64 9.96 14.93 -20.55
N HIS A 65 10.56 16.08 -20.38
CA HIS A 65 10.85 17.07 -21.42
C HIS A 65 12.27 17.62 -21.21
N PHE A 66 13.24 16.99 -21.89
CA PHE A 66 14.67 17.31 -21.75
C PHE A 66 15.16 17.22 -20.29
N LYS A 67 15.52 18.37 -19.69
CA LYS A 67 16.00 18.46 -18.29
C LYS A 67 14.87 18.46 -17.26
N ASN A 68 13.64 18.67 -17.71
CA ASN A 68 12.47 18.77 -16.85
C ASN A 68 11.73 17.44 -16.81
N THR A 69 11.42 16.95 -15.61
CA THR A 69 10.58 15.77 -15.42
C THR A 69 9.43 16.11 -14.50
N THR A 70 8.20 15.78 -14.91
CA THR A 70 6.95 15.97 -14.19
C THR A 70 6.44 14.63 -13.69
N LEU A 71 6.08 14.57 -12.41
CA LEU A 71 5.34 13.48 -11.79
C LEU A 71 3.88 13.92 -11.62
N ILE A 72 2.95 13.13 -12.14
CA ILE A 72 1.51 13.38 -12.06
C ILE A 72 0.87 12.20 -11.35
N ILE A 73 0.07 12.48 -10.31
CA ILE A 73 -0.70 11.48 -9.54
C ILE A 73 -2.18 11.81 -9.69
N ASP A 74 -2.97 10.82 -10.11
CA ASP A 74 -4.45 10.88 -10.24
C ASP A 74 -5.01 12.05 -11.05
N GLN A 75 -4.18 12.67 -11.90
CA GLN A 75 -4.52 13.90 -12.64
C GLN A 75 -4.82 15.11 -11.74
N THR A 76 -4.64 14.98 -10.42
CA THR A 76 -4.93 16.01 -9.41
C THR A 76 -3.65 16.68 -8.92
N GLU A 77 -2.59 15.91 -8.71
CA GLU A 77 -1.27 16.42 -8.34
C GLU A 77 -0.35 16.39 -9.55
N ALA A 78 0.30 17.52 -9.84
CA ALA A 78 1.35 17.62 -10.85
C ALA A 78 2.53 18.44 -10.30
N LYS A 79 3.65 17.77 -10.05
CA LYS A 79 4.90 18.40 -9.59
C LYS A 79 6.01 18.15 -10.60
N TRP A 80 6.95 19.07 -10.70
CA TRP A 80 8.07 18.96 -11.63
C TRP A 80 9.37 19.41 -10.98
N VAL A 81 10.49 18.91 -11.51
CA VAL A 81 11.83 19.34 -11.13
C VAL A 81 12.73 19.35 -12.37
N GLU A 82 13.68 20.30 -12.39
CA GLU A 82 14.72 20.40 -13.41
C GLU A 82 16.06 19.92 -12.87
N VAL A 83 16.78 19.10 -13.64
CA VAL A 83 18.19 18.78 -13.34
C VAL A 83 19.13 19.84 -13.90
N LYS A 84 20.08 20.29 -13.06
CA LYS A 84 21.13 21.25 -13.44
C LYS A 84 22.25 20.58 -14.22
N SER A 85 21.93 20.05 -15.40
CA SER A 85 22.87 19.35 -16.27
C SER A 85 23.44 20.22 -17.39
N LYS A 86 24.65 19.90 -17.86
CA LYS A 86 25.21 20.48 -19.10
C LYS A 86 24.53 19.94 -20.35
N ARG A 87 23.97 18.73 -20.29
CA ARG A 87 23.27 18.09 -21.41
C ARG A 87 21.75 18.16 -21.20
N ARG A 88 21.01 18.22 -22.31
CA ARG A 88 19.54 18.28 -22.31
C ARG A 88 18.89 16.88 -22.29
N ASP A 89 19.51 15.93 -22.97
CA ASP A 89 18.99 14.57 -23.17
C ASP A 89 19.69 13.60 -22.23
N MET A 90 18.93 12.59 -21.81
CA MET A 90 19.43 11.46 -21.03
C MET A 90 19.72 10.33 -22.01
N THR A 91 20.81 9.63 -21.79
CA THR A 91 21.18 8.41 -22.50
C THR A 91 20.76 7.25 -21.63
N VAL A 92 20.10 6.25 -22.21
CA VAL A 92 19.63 5.06 -21.49
C VAL A 92 20.08 3.86 -22.29
N PHE A 93 20.67 2.88 -21.63
CA PHE A 93 21.13 1.64 -22.25
C PHE A 93 20.45 0.40 -21.66
N SER A 94 20.02 0.48 -20.39
CA SER A 94 19.31 -0.61 -19.73
C SER A 94 17.88 -0.78 -20.26
N GLY A 95 17.28 -1.92 -19.92
CA GLY A 95 15.82 -2.07 -19.95
C GLY A 95 15.12 -1.21 -18.89
N LEU A 96 13.79 -1.12 -19.00
CA LEU A 96 12.92 -0.53 -17.97
C LEU A 96 12.56 -1.60 -16.94
N PHE A 97 12.99 -1.41 -15.70
CA PHE A 97 12.64 -2.29 -14.59
C PHE A 97 11.44 -1.74 -13.84
N LEU A 98 10.42 -2.58 -13.65
CA LEU A 98 9.18 -2.25 -12.94
C LEU A 98 8.99 -3.19 -11.77
N GLY A 99 8.61 -2.64 -10.62
CA GLY A 99 8.31 -3.41 -9.42
C GLY A 99 9.53 -3.90 -8.63
N GLY A 100 10.74 -3.75 -9.15
CA GLY A 100 11.96 -4.20 -8.50
C GLY A 100 13.09 -4.41 -9.51
N LEU A 101 14.23 -4.89 -9.02
CA LEU A 101 15.36 -5.30 -9.85
C LEU A 101 15.42 -6.83 -9.96
N PRO A 102 15.72 -7.37 -11.14
CA PRO A 102 16.12 -8.77 -11.32
C PRO A 102 17.21 -9.18 -10.32
N PRO A 103 17.13 -10.38 -9.72
CA PRO A 103 18.14 -10.87 -8.77
C PRO A 103 19.57 -10.82 -9.33
N GLU A 104 19.74 -11.02 -10.63
CA GLU A 104 21.04 -10.98 -11.31
C GLU A 104 21.70 -9.60 -11.22
N LEU A 105 20.89 -8.53 -11.31
CA LEU A 105 21.35 -7.14 -11.23
C LEU A 105 21.68 -6.69 -9.81
N ARG A 106 21.20 -7.42 -8.79
CA ARG A 106 21.59 -7.20 -7.39
C ARG A 106 23.02 -7.68 -7.09
N SER A 107 23.59 -8.52 -7.94
CA SER A 107 24.99 -8.96 -7.82
C SER A 107 25.99 -7.83 -8.12
N ALA A 108 27.22 -7.96 -7.62
CA ALA A 108 28.29 -6.97 -7.75
C ALA A 108 28.88 -6.86 -9.18
N THR A 109 28.55 -7.80 -10.08
CA THR A 109 29.17 -7.88 -11.41
C THR A 109 28.55 -6.93 -12.44
N LEU A 110 27.28 -6.55 -12.27
CA LEU A 110 26.58 -5.66 -13.20
C LEU A 110 26.61 -4.21 -12.72
N LYS A 111 26.93 -3.31 -13.65
CA LYS A 111 27.11 -1.89 -13.40
C LYS A 111 25.76 -1.19 -13.44
N LEU A 112 25.25 -0.83 -12.27
CA LEU A 112 24.11 0.07 -12.12
C LEU A 112 24.65 1.47 -11.86
N THR A 113 24.04 2.48 -12.47
CA THR A 113 24.46 3.89 -12.33
C THR A 113 24.21 4.42 -10.93
N LEU A 114 23.02 4.15 -10.38
CA LEU A 114 22.73 4.46 -8.98
C LEU A 114 22.96 3.22 -8.12
N SER A 115 24.05 3.15 -7.35
CA SER A 115 24.37 1.96 -6.57
C SER A 115 23.36 1.63 -5.47
N SER A 116 22.76 2.64 -4.82
CA SER A 116 21.80 2.49 -3.72
C SER A 116 20.50 1.81 -4.13
N VAL A 117 20.23 1.69 -5.44
CA VAL A 117 19.06 0.97 -5.96
C VAL A 117 19.08 -0.52 -5.58
N LYS A 118 20.28 -1.10 -5.38
CA LYS A 118 20.44 -2.53 -5.01
C LYS A 118 19.84 -2.86 -3.65
N ASP A 119 19.84 -1.88 -2.74
CA ASP A 119 19.34 -2.00 -1.38
C ASP A 119 17.84 -1.70 -1.27
N ARG A 120 17.19 -1.30 -2.38
CA ARG A 120 15.75 -1.03 -2.40
C ARG A 120 14.98 -2.35 -2.37
N GLU A 121 13.99 -2.43 -1.49
CA GLU A 121 13.02 -3.50 -1.50
C GLU A 121 12.20 -3.48 -2.80
N PRO A 122 11.81 -4.64 -3.36
CA PRO A 122 10.86 -4.67 -4.47
C PRO A 122 9.52 -4.06 -4.04
N PHE A 123 8.85 -3.38 -4.98
CA PHE A 123 7.50 -2.90 -4.77
C PHE A 123 6.54 -4.09 -4.60
N LYS A 124 5.74 -4.03 -3.53
CA LYS A 124 4.70 -5.01 -3.22
C LYS A 124 3.34 -4.40 -3.51
N GLY A 125 2.64 -4.91 -4.51
CA GLY A 125 1.32 -4.42 -4.89
C GLY A 125 0.98 -4.77 -6.33
N TRP A 126 0.02 -4.04 -6.89
CA TRP A 126 -0.48 -4.25 -8.25
C TRP A 126 -0.09 -3.08 -9.16
N ILE A 127 0.39 -3.41 -10.35
CA ILE A 127 0.66 -2.46 -11.44
C ILE A 127 -0.13 -2.95 -12.65
N THR A 128 -0.85 -2.04 -13.30
CA THR A 128 -1.65 -2.32 -14.50
C THR A 128 -1.55 -1.14 -15.46
N ASP A 129 -2.02 -1.33 -16.70
CA ASP A 129 -2.06 -0.31 -17.76
C ASP A 129 -0.70 0.39 -17.98
N VAL A 130 0.38 -0.41 -18.00
CA VAL A 130 1.74 0.08 -18.24
C VAL A 130 1.86 0.54 -19.69
N ARG A 131 2.20 1.82 -19.87
CA ARG A 131 2.39 2.46 -21.17
C ARG A 131 3.69 3.25 -21.19
N VAL A 132 4.48 3.07 -22.24
CA VAL A 132 5.70 3.85 -22.51
C VAL A 132 5.49 4.57 -23.83
N ASN A 133 5.66 5.90 -23.86
CA ASN A 133 5.41 6.71 -25.07
C ASN A 133 4.03 6.44 -25.73
N TYR A 134 2.99 6.28 -24.90
CA TYR A 134 1.62 5.99 -25.34
C TYR A 134 1.41 4.63 -26.01
N THR A 135 2.45 3.81 -26.16
CA THR A 135 2.31 2.42 -26.60
C THR A 135 2.14 1.53 -25.38
N GLN A 136 1.13 0.68 -25.41
CA GLN A 136 0.98 -0.37 -24.41
C GLN A 136 2.16 -1.34 -24.51
N THR A 137 2.80 -1.61 -23.38
CA THR A 137 3.95 -2.50 -23.30
C THR A 137 3.62 -3.60 -22.30
N SER A 138 3.58 -4.86 -22.74
CA SER A 138 3.53 -5.98 -21.82
C SER A 138 4.89 -6.07 -21.11
N PRO A 139 4.95 -6.07 -19.77
CA PRO A 139 6.19 -6.33 -19.06
C PRO A 139 6.74 -7.70 -19.52
N VAL A 140 8.05 -7.81 -19.70
CA VAL A 140 8.68 -9.12 -19.88
C VAL A 140 8.70 -9.80 -18.52
N GLU A 141 8.19 -11.03 -18.47
CA GLU A 141 8.05 -11.80 -17.24
C GLU A 141 9.37 -11.91 -16.48
N SER A 142 9.35 -11.63 -15.18
CA SER A 142 10.44 -11.92 -14.27
C SER A 142 9.93 -12.85 -13.17
N GLN A 143 10.83 -13.60 -12.53
CA GLN A 143 10.55 -14.76 -11.69
C GLN A 143 9.56 -14.52 -10.52
N GLU A 144 9.29 -13.26 -10.16
CA GLU A 144 8.36 -12.84 -9.09
C GLU A 144 7.16 -12.00 -9.59
N VAL A 145 7.07 -11.75 -10.91
CA VAL A 145 5.97 -10.99 -11.53
C VAL A 145 4.98 -11.97 -12.14
N ARG A 146 3.82 -12.12 -11.50
CA ARG A 146 2.68 -12.85 -12.09
C ARG A 146 1.99 -11.94 -13.11
N LEU A 147 2.21 -12.20 -14.39
CA LEU A 147 1.54 -11.51 -15.48
C LEU A 147 0.19 -12.19 -15.75
N ASP A 148 -0.89 -11.50 -15.43
CA ASP A 148 -2.25 -11.80 -15.93
C ASP A 148 -2.68 -13.28 -15.78
N ASP A 149 -2.40 -13.89 -14.64
CA ASP A 149 -3.14 -15.08 -14.22
C ASP A 149 -4.51 -14.63 -13.68
N GLU A 150 -5.57 -15.35 -14.07
CA GLU A 150 -6.92 -15.11 -13.55
C GLU A 150 -6.95 -15.08 -12.01
N GLN A 151 -5.99 -15.75 -11.35
CA GLN A 151 -5.73 -15.70 -9.92
C GLN A 151 -5.24 -14.32 -9.40
N SER A 152 -4.34 -13.60 -10.08
CA SER A 152 -3.92 -12.26 -9.63
C SER A 152 -5.01 -11.20 -9.79
N ARG A 153 -5.99 -11.45 -10.66
CA ARG A 153 -7.18 -10.59 -10.82
C ARG A 153 -8.13 -10.65 -9.62
N LEU A 154 -8.05 -11.70 -8.80
CA LEU A 154 -8.96 -11.92 -7.67
C LEU A 154 -8.90 -10.79 -6.64
N CYS A 155 -7.73 -10.20 -6.36
CA CYS A 155 -7.61 -9.05 -5.46
C CYS A 155 -7.33 -7.72 -6.17
N ALA A 156 -7.23 -7.73 -7.50
CA ALA A 156 -7.06 -6.52 -8.29
C ALA A 156 -8.35 -5.69 -8.36
N ARG A 157 -9.53 -6.34 -8.26
CA ARG A 157 -10.83 -5.67 -8.27
C ARG A 157 -11.17 -5.12 -6.88
N ASP A 158 -11.88 -4.00 -6.86
CA ASP A 158 -12.24 -3.29 -5.61
C ASP A 158 -13.51 -3.85 -4.94
N ASP A 159 -14.24 -4.75 -5.61
CA ASP A 159 -15.50 -5.34 -5.14
C ASP A 159 -15.33 -6.65 -4.36
N VAL A 160 -14.09 -7.13 -4.19
CA VAL A 160 -13.83 -8.44 -3.60
C VAL A 160 -13.88 -8.40 -2.06
N CYS A 161 -13.34 -7.34 -1.46
CA CYS A 161 -13.41 -7.10 -0.02
C CYS A 161 -14.03 -5.73 0.23
N LEU A 162 -15.18 -5.72 0.88
CA LEU A 162 -15.96 -4.52 1.17
C LEU A 162 -15.50 -3.85 2.46
N ASN A 163 -16.00 -2.64 2.72
CA ASN A 163 -15.84 -1.93 4.00
C ASN A 163 -14.39 -1.77 4.48
N GLY A 164 -13.43 -1.64 3.55
CA GLY A 164 -12.01 -1.47 3.86
C GLY A 164 -11.25 -2.77 4.15
N GLY A 165 -11.87 -3.94 3.92
CA GLY A 165 -11.23 -5.24 4.07
C GLY A 165 -9.97 -5.40 3.22
N VAL A 166 -8.98 -6.13 3.75
CA VAL A 166 -7.71 -6.37 3.04
C VAL A 166 -7.83 -7.62 2.19
N CYS A 167 -7.77 -7.49 0.87
CA CYS A 167 -7.73 -8.64 -0.03
C CYS A 167 -6.33 -9.23 -0.12
N SER A 168 -6.22 -10.54 0.07
CA SER A 168 -5.02 -11.34 -0.18
C SER A 168 -5.39 -12.61 -0.96
N VAL A 169 -4.45 -13.18 -1.73
CA VAL A 169 -4.68 -14.44 -2.45
C VAL A 169 -4.01 -15.57 -1.68
N LEU A 170 -4.79 -16.56 -1.25
CA LEU A 170 -4.32 -17.76 -0.55
C LEU A 170 -4.91 -19.00 -1.22
N ASN A 171 -4.05 -19.96 -1.63
CA ASN A 171 -4.46 -21.18 -2.34
C ASN A 171 -5.43 -20.91 -3.50
N ASP A 172 -5.08 -19.95 -4.36
CA ASP A 172 -5.87 -19.55 -5.53
C ASP A 172 -7.27 -19.00 -5.22
N GLN A 173 -7.51 -18.51 -4.00
CA GLN A 173 -8.75 -17.86 -3.59
C GLN A 173 -8.49 -16.48 -2.99
N ALA A 174 -9.37 -15.52 -3.28
CA ALA A 174 -9.39 -14.25 -2.55
C ALA A 174 -9.83 -14.49 -1.11
N VAL A 175 -9.04 -13.98 -0.17
CA VAL A 175 -9.31 -13.99 1.26
C VAL A 175 -9.28 -12.55 1.77
N CYS A 176 -10.39 -12.14 2.38
CA CYS A 176 -10.52 -10.82 2.98
C CYS A 176 -10.19 -10.86 4.47
N ASP A 177 -9.23 -10.04 4.89
CA ASP A 177 -9.02 -9.72 6.30
C ASP A 177 -9.91 -8.55 6.71
N CYS A 178 -10.93 -8.85 7.52
CA CYS A 178 -11.89 -7.88 8.03
C CYS A 178 -11.55 -7.38 9.45
N SER A 179 -10.46 -7.85 10.06
CA SER A 179 -10.15 -7.64 11.49
C SER A 179 -10.09 -6.16 11.91
N GLN A 180 -9.76 -5.26 10.98
CA GLN A 180 -9.64 -3.82 11.22
C GLN A 180 -10.86 -3.01 10.74
N THR A 181 -11.93 -3.67 10.31
CA THR A 181 -13.08 -3.01 9.67
C THR A 181 -14.32 -2.94 10.56
N GLY A 182 -14.44 -3.82 11.56
CA GLY A 182 -15.68 -3.99 12.34
C GLY A 182 -16.76 -4.82 11.61
N PHE A 183 -16.46 -5.29 10.40
CA PHE A 183 -17.29 -6.20 9.61
C PHE A 183 -16.71 -7.62 9.64
N ARG A 184 -17.52 -8.60 9.24
CA ARG A 184 -17.24 -10.03 9.17
C ARG A 184 -17.76 -10.60 7.85
N GLY A 185 -17.72 -11.91 7.70
CA GLY A 185 -18.05 -12.60 6.45
C GLY A 185 -16.84 -12.75 5.55
N LYS A 186 -17.02 -13.46 4.43
CA LYS A 186 -15.93 -13.78 3.49
C LYS A 186 -15.41 -12.56 2.72
N ASP A 187 -16.27 -11.56 2.56
CA ASP A 187 -16.07 -10.33 1.77
C ASP A 187 -16.16 -9.06 2.64
N CYS A 188 -16.17 -9.20 3.97
CA CYS A 188 -16.37 -8.10 4.93
C CYS A 188 -17.70 -7.34 4.75
N SER A 189 -18.74 -7.97 4.20
CA SER A 189 -20.07 -7.37 4.05
C SER A 189 -20.90 -7.42 5.34
N GLU A 190 -20.65 -8.38 6.22
CA GLU A 190 -21.48 -8.65 7.39
C GLU A 190 -21.08 -7.73 8.55
N GLY A 191 -21.74 -6.59 8.70
CA GLY A 191 -21.57 -5.73 9.88
C GLY A 191 -22.25 -6.33 11.10
N LEU A 192 -21.78 -5.96 12.31
CA LEU A 192 -22.64 -6.04 13.49
C LEU A 192 -23.94 -5.33 13.12
N ALA A 193 -25.05 -6.07 13.06
CA ALA A 193 -26.37 -5.50 13.07
C ALA A 193 -26.47 -4.67 14.35
N HIS A 194 -26.10 -3.39 14.27
CA HIS A 194 -26.51 -2.43 15.26
C HIS A 194 -28.02 -2.53 15.24
N LEU A 195 -28.57 -3.07 16.33
CA LEU A 195 -29.99 -3.20 16.62
C LEU A 195 -30.73 -2.04 15.96
N MET A 196 -31.37 -2.35 14.82
CA MET A 196 -32.36 -1.47 14.23
C MET A 196 -33.47 -1.44 15.28
N MET A 197 -33.53 -0.39 16.10
CA MET A 197 -34.76 -0.05 16.80
C MET A 197 -35.75 0.36 15.72
N GLY A 198 -36.37 -0.65 15.12
CA GLY A 198 -37.68 -0.51 14.54
C GLY A 198 -38.60 -0.10 15.68
N ASP A 199 -39.00 1.17 15.65
CA ASP A 199 -40.11 1.66 16.43
C ASP A 199 -41.37 0.91 16.00
N GLN A 200 -41.66 -0.23 16.64
CA GLN A 200 -43.01 -0.77 16.85
C GLN A 200 -43.02 -1.72 18.06
N GLY A 201 -43.63 -1.25 19.15
CA GLY A 201 -44.55 -2.07 19.96
C GLY A 201 -43.97 -3.08 20.95
N MET A 202 -43.96 -2.67 22.23
CA MET A 202 -44.26 -3.49 23.42
C MET A 202 -43.31 -4.65 23.78
N GLY A 203 -42.44 -4.38 24.76
CA GLY A 203 -41.72 -5.41 25.51
C GLY A 203 -40.64 -4.80 26.41
N SER A 204 -41.04 -4.17 27.52
CA SER A 204 -40.16 -3.52 28.49
C SER A 204 -39.19 -4.51 29.15
N VAL A 205 -37.89 -4.34 28.93
CA VAL A 205 -36.83 -4.85 29.82
C VAL A 205 -35.79 -3.74 30.01
N PRO A 206 -35.55 -3.25 31.25
CA PRO A 206 -34.63 -2.13 31.46
C PRO A 206 -33.19 -2.65 31.52
N PHE A 207 -32.39 -2.37 30.50
CA PHE A 207 -30.93 -2.41 30.59
C PHE A 207 -30.42 -1.02 31.00
N PRO A 208 -29.62 -0.87 32.07
CA PRO A 208 -28.94 0.38 32.33
C PRO A 208 -27.74 0.52 31.38
N LEU A 209 -27.74 1.62 30.64
CA LEU A 209 -26.63 2.10 29.81
C LEU A 209 -25.41 2.37 30.70
N CYS A 210 -24.30 1.66 30.49
CA CYS A 210 -22.99 2.07 30.98
C CYS A 210 -22.16 2.54 29.78
N PHE A 211 -22.33 3.80 29.40
CA PHE A 211 -21.43 4.49 28.49
C PHE A 211 -20.20 4.93 29.28
N HIS A 212 -19.01 4.61 28.76
CA HIS A 212 -17.69 5.17 29.10
C HIS A 212 -16.92 4.53 30.28
N CYS A 213 -15.87 3.76 29.95
CA CYS A 213 -14.69 3.58 30.81
C CYS A 213 -13.43 3.41 29.94
N PHE A 214 -12.68 4.50 29.79
CA PHE A 214 -11.34 4.57 29.22
C PHE A 214 -10.33 4.39 30.37
N PHE A 215 -9.43 3.40 30.24
CA PHE A 215 -8.21 3.15 31.03
C PHE A 215 -8.26 2.80 32.54
N LEU A 216 -7.48 1.73 32.84
CA LEU A 216 -6.76 1.37 34.09
C LEU A 216 -7.46 0.55 35.21
N PHE A 217 -6.90 -0.65 35.40
CA PHE A 217 -6.88 -1.55 36.57
C PHE A 217 -8.21 -2.17 37.07
N CYS A 218 -8.35 -3.47 36.83
CA CYS A 218 -9.28 -4.33 37.55
C CYS A 218 -8.48 -5.16 38.58
N SER A 219 -8.64 -4.84 39.87
CA SER A 219 -8.10 -5.65 40.96
C SER A 219 -9.26 -6.24 41.76
N CYS A 220 -9.38 -7.57 41.73
CA CYS A 220 -10.25 -8.35 42.63
C CYS A 220 -9.54 -8.61 43.97
N PHE A 221 -10.31 -8.64 45.07
CA PHE A 221 -10.18 -9.36 46.38
C PHE A 221 -11.02 -8.56 47.42
N GLU A 222 -11.87 -9.06 48.32
CA GLU A 222 -11.91 -10.28 49.16
C GLU A 222 -13.35 -10.81 49.42
N SER A 223 -13.41 -12.07 49.86
CA SER A 223 -14.56 -12.96 50.16
C SER A 223 -15.58 -12.50 51.21
N ILE A 224 -16.83 -12.94 51.04
CA ILE A 224 -17.82 -13.09 52.13
C ILE A 224 -18.37 -14.53 52.10
N THR A 225 -18.29 -15.23 53.23
CA THR A 225 -18.86 -16.55 53.48
C THR A 225 -20.39 -16.46 53.65
N ALA A 226 -21.14 -17.33 52.96
CA ALA A 226 -22.56 -17.55 53.20
C ALA A 226 -22.79 -18.96 53.75
N ASN A 227 -23.58 -19.05 54.82
CA ASN A 227 -24.20 -20.30 55.26
C ASN A 227 -25.11 -20.81 54.13
N ASP A 228 -25.04 -22.11 53.87
CA ASP A 228 -25.79 -22.86 52.86
C ASP A 228 -25.36 -22.71 51.39
N GLY A 229 -24.09 -23.04 51.11
CA GLY A 229 -23.73 -24.03 50.09
C GLY A 229 -24.04 -23.78 48.60
N GLN A 230 -24.49 -22.62 48.15
CA GLN A 230 -24.60 -22.27 46.73
C GLN A 230 -23.85 -20.97 46.40
N VAL A 231 -22.96 -21.04 45.41
CA VAL A 231 -22.20 -19.90 44.88
C VAL A 231 -23.11 -19.07 43.97
N LEU A 232 -23.42 -17.83 44.37
CA LEU A 232 -24.04 -16.82 43.52
C LEU A 232 -22.97 -15.79 43.13
N GLU A 233 -22.58 -15.76 41.85
CA GLU A 233 -21.83 -14.64 41.29
C GLU A 233 -22.80 -13.47 41.08
N SER A 234 -22.66 -12.41 41.89
CA SER A 234 -23.33 -11.13 41.68
C SER A 234 -22.30 -10.04 41.45
N CYS A 235 -22.19 -9.53 40.22
CA CYS A 235 -21.42 -8.33 39.92
C CYS A 235 -22.21 -7.08 40.37
N LEU A 236 -21.93 -6.56 41.56
CA LEU A 236 -22.33 -5.20 41.96
C LEU A 236 -21.41 -4.17 41.30
N GLY A 237 -22.01 -3.10 40.77
CA GLY A 237 -21.39 -2.12 39.88
C GLY A 237 -20.23 -1.30 40.49
N CYS A 238 -19.42 -0.74 39.57
CA CYS A 238 -18.35 0.22 39.88
C CYS A 238 -18.93 1.53 40.43
N LYS A 239 -18.26 2.12 41.43
CA LYS A 239 -18.57 3.43 42.00
C LYS A 239 -17.64 4.49 41.41
#